data_AF-A0A3S1DII7-F1
#
_entry.id   AF-A0A3S1DII7-F1
#
_cell.length_a   1.000
_cell.length_b   1.000
_cell.length_c   1.000
_cell.angle_alpha   90.00
_cell.angle_beta   90.00
_cell.angle_gamma   90.00
#
_symmetry.space_group_name_H-M   'P 1'
#
loop_
_entity.id
_entity.type
_entity.pdbx_description
1 polymer ?
#
loop_
_entity_poly.entity_id
_entity_poly.type
_entity_poly.pdbx_seq_one_letter_code
_entity_poly.pdbx_strand_id
1 'polypeptide(L)'
;MIVLKKEEYGKVRHLVKSQNELSVFSVLDGEMPGEVKVNSAENPDVVLIKTSETTLIAGSATHEDFNREISGMLDFWDSVTPDWDEWRVKIPAIHPNQFIKEYTRYKYTLTSRDFIKADLSLPEGYVLEFVNLKEMRQKNYINADRVYDWVKAWESEERFEESGCGCYIRKDHKIVSWSISDCCASDRIAVGIHTDPEYRKMGFAKKVASAVVQQCFDKGYNKVEWLCVSTNAGSKAIAEGIGFKQENKYASFSSYPPIENLTDLDEDGWYEWGTHLEKASKEERERRELIWDSLYCFVKANAVEKTMAVINEMTEKGIDCNPQRLTGDIFLFQREGLCSAFKTSLWQEFIGKRV
;
A
#
# COMPACT_ATOMS: atom_id res chain seq x y z
N MET A 1 9.06 22.01 -15.93
CA MET A 1 9.39 20.59 -15.69
C MET A 1 9.38 19.79 -16.99
N ILE A 2 10.27 18.81 -17.13
CA ILE A 2 10.48 18.03 -18.36
C ILE A 2 10.28 16.55 -18.06
N VAL A 3 9.47 15.86 -18.86
CA VAL A 3 9.34 14.39 -18.83
C VAL A 3 10.52 13.79 -19.60
N LEU A 4 11.33 12.97 -18.95
CA LEU A 4 12.43 12.27 -19.60
C LEU A 4 11.94 11.09 -20.42
N LYS A 5 12.63 10.82 -21.53
CA LYS A 5 12.49 9.56 -22.26
C LYS A 5 13.23 8.44 -21.54
N LYS A 6 12.81 7.20 -21.76
CA LYS A 6 13.37 6.00 -21.10
C LYS A 6 14.90 5.92 -21.25
N GLU A 7 15.42 6.25 -22.42
CA GLU A 7 16.85 6.20 -22.74
C GLU A 7 17.69 7.20 -21.91
N GLU A 8 17.03 8.18 -21.29
CA GLU A 8 17.66 9.25 -20.52
C GLU A 8 17.57 9.03 -19.00
N TYR A 9 16.89 7.97 -18.53
CA TYR A 9 16.71 7.71 -17.08
C TYR A 9 18.03 7.51 -16.34
N GLY A 10 19.07 7.03 -17.02
CA GLY A 10 20.42 6.94 -16.46
C GLY A 10 20.96 8.28 -15.95
N LYS A 11 20.49 9.42 -16.49
CA LYS A 11 20.92 10.77 -16.07
C LYS A 11 20.53 11.09 -14.63
N VAL A 12 19.45 10.50 -14.11
CA VAL A 12 18.91 10.84 -12.77
C VAL A 12 19.17 9.78 -11.71
N ARG A 13 19.65 8.59 -12.09
CA ARG A 13 19.86 7.48 -11.15
C ARG A 13 20.68 7.86 -9.93
N HIS A 14 21.73 8.65 -10.13
CA HIS A 14 22.64 9.10 -9.08
C HIS A 14 22.01 10.10 -8.09
N LEU A 15 20.85 10.70 -8.43
CA LEU A 15 20.12 11.61 -7.55
C LEU A 15 19.37 10.86 -6.45
N VAL A 16 19.02 9.58 -6.66
CA VAL A 16 18.30 8.73 -5.70
C VAL A 16 19.29 8.07 -4.75
N LYS A 17 19.42 8.62 -3.54
CA LYS A 17 20.40 8.22 -2.51
C LYS A 17 19.90 7.06 -1.64
N SER A 18 18.61 7.01 -1.34
CA SER A 18 18.06 6.12 -0.30
C SER A 18 18.15 4.63 -0.63
N GLN A 19 18.04 4.28 -1.91
CA GLN A 19 17.95 2.90 -2.41
C GLN A 19 16.84 2.04 -1.75
N ASN A 20 15.83 2.70 -1.18
CA ASN A 20 14.79 2.03 -0.39
C ASN A 20 13.69 1.41 -1.25
N GLU A 21 13.25 2.11 -2.29
CA GLU A 21 12.11 1.71 -3.13
C GLU A 21 12.59 1.01 -4.40
N LEU A 22 12.44 -0.32 -4.48
CA LEU A 22 12.89 -1.09 -5.65
C LEU A 22 12.17 -0.67 -6.93
N SER A 23 10.89 -0.31 -6.84
CA SER A 23 10.08 0.14 -7.97
C SER A 23 10.69 1.35 -8.67
N VAL A 24 11.35 2.25 -7.92
CA VAL A 24 12.07 3.41 -8.48
C VAL A 24 13.22 2.96 -9.36
N PHE A 25 14.03 2.01 -8.91
CA PHE A 25 15.11 1.45 -9.73
C PHE A 25 14.60 0.59 -10.87
N SER A 26 13.45 -0.07 -10.69
CA SER A 26 12.81 -0.86 -11.74
C SER A 26 12.39 0.03 -12.91
N VAL A 27 11.85 1.23 -12.61
CA VAL A 27 11.54 2.25 -13.64
C VAL A 27 12.82 2.80 -14.26
N LEU A 28 13.81 3.18 -13.46
CA LEU A 28 15.06 3.75 -13.96
C LEU A 28 15.89 2.78 -14.81
N ASP A 29 15.82 1.48 -14.52
CA ASP A 29 16.43 0.40 -15.30
C ASP A 29 15.59 0.05 -16.55
N GLY A 30 14.35 0.55 -16.62
CA GLY A 30 13.44 0.31 -17.73
C GLY A 30 12.72 -1.03 -17.70
N GLU A 31 12.81 -1.74 -16.57
CA GLU A 31 12.21 -3.03 -16.27
C GLU A 31 10.74 -2.91 -15.88
N MET A 32 10.30 -1.75 -15.39
CA MET A 32 8.90 -1.46 -15.08
C MET A 32 8.47 -0.12 -15.71
N PRO A 33 7.17 0.04 -16.03
CA PRO A 33 6.64 1.31 -16.48
C PRO A 33 6.65 2.36 -15.38
N GLY A 34 6.80 3.62 -15.77
CA GLY A 34 6.79 4.75 -14.84
C GLY A 34 7.06 6.06 -15.55
N GLU A 35 7.03 7.14 -14.78
CA GLU A 35 7.23 8.48 -15.28
C GLU A 35 8.35 9.17 -14.51
N VAL A 36 9.31 9.75 -15.22
CA VAL A 36 10.47 10.44 -14.64
C VAL A 36 10.46 11.89 -15.12
N LYS A 37 10.39 12.82 -14.18
CA LYS A 37 10.26 14.26 -14.44
C LYS A 37 11.36 15.06 -13.74
N VAL A 38 12.00 15.97 -14.47
CA VAL A 38 13.17 16.73 -14.00
C VAL A 38 13.01 18.23 -14.20
N ASN A 39 13.85 19.01 -13.50
CA ASN A 39 13.98 20.45 -13.75
C ASN A 39 14.71 20.79 -15.06
N SER A 40 15.69 19.97 -15.46
CA SER A 40 16.51 20.17 -16.67
C SER A 40 16.84 18.85 -17.35
N ALA A 41 16.72 18.79 -18.68
CA ALA A 41 17.04 17.59 -19.46
C ALA A 41 18.55 17.37 -19.65
N GLU A 42 19.33 18.45 -19.66
CA GLU A 42 20.78 18.39 -19.86
C GLU A 42 21.52 18.09 -18.55
N ASN A 43 21.16 18.81 -17.49
CA ASN A 43 21.80 18.73 -16.17
C ASN A 43 20.73 18.64 -15.08
N PRO A 44 20.08 17.47 -14.91
CA PRO A 44 19.05 17.31 -13.88
C PRO A 44 19.65 17.39 -12.49
N ASP A 45 19.06 18.20 -11.63
CA ASP A 45 19.46 18.36 -10.22
C ASP A 45 18.35 17.94 -9.25
N VAL A 46 17.10 17.87 -9.74
CA VAL A 46 15.95 17.38 -8.99
C VAL A 46 15.09 16.51 -9.91
N VAL A 47 14.53 15.45 -9.35
CA VAL A 47 13.69 14.49 -10.07
C VAL A 47 12.47 14.08 -9.23
N LEU A 48 11.33 13.94 -9.91
CA LEU A 48 10.14 13.26 -9.42
C LEU A 48 9.95 11.99 -10.25
N ILE A 49 9.79 10.84 -9.57
CA ILE A 49 9.67 9.52 -10.18
C ILE A 49 8.35 8.92 -9.71
N LYS A 50 7.39 8.72 -10.63
CA LYS A 50 6.14 7.99 -10.38
C LYS A 50 6.30 6.54 -10.84
N THR A 51 5.99 5.62 -9.94
CA THR A 51 6.01 4.16 -10.15
C THR A 51 4.64 3.58 -9.79
N SER A 52 4.43 2.28 -9.96
CA SER A 52 3.23 1.60 -9.46
C SER A 52 3.09 1.67 -7.93
N GLU A 53 4.21 1.70 -7.20
CA GLU A 53 4.24 1.58 -5.73
C GLU A 53 4.36 2.91 -4.98
N THR A 54 4.97 3.92 -5.60
CA THR A 54 5.30 5.18 -4.95
C THR A 54 5.52 6.30 -5.94
N THR A 55 5.26 7.53 -5.49
CA THR A 55 5.85 8.75 -6.06
C THR A 55 7.04 9.16 -5.20
N LEU A 56 8.25 9.17 -5.76
CA LEU A 56 9.48 9.53 -5.05
C LEU A 56 10.04 10.86 -5.57
N ILE A 57 10.52 11.72 -4.66
CA ILE A 57 11.22 12.96 -5.01
C ILE A 57 12.66 12.90 -4.49
N ALA A 58 13.62 13.18 -5.37
CA ALA A 58 15.05 13.09 -5.10
C ALA A 58 15.83 14.26 -5.71
N GLY A 59 17.11 14.39 -5.33
CA GLY A 59 17.95 15.52 -5.70
C GLY A 59 17.74 16.75 -4.81
N SER A 60 18.06 17.95 -5.31
CA SER A 60 18.04 19.20 -4.55
C SER A 60 16.62 19.71 -4.26
N ALA A 61 16.31 19.98 -2.98
CA ALA A 61 15.02 20.55 -2.56
C ALA A 61 14.94 22.09 -2.69
N THR A 62 15.99 22.75 -3.20
CA THR A 62 16.08 24.23 -3.26
C THR A 62 15.51 24.84 -4.53
N HIS A 63 15.09 24.02 -5.51
CA HIS A 63 14.52 24.49 -6.78
C HIS A 63 13.06 24.91 -6.62
N GLU A 64 12.82 26.16 -6.22
CA GLU A 64 11.46 26.64 -5.92
C GLU A 64 10.50 26.64 -7.13
N ASP A 65 11.02 26.80 -8.35
CA ASP A 65 10.20 26.68 -9.55
C ASP A 65 9.71 25.24 -9.75
N PHE A 66 10.59 24.26 -9.58
CA PHE A 66 10.24 22.85 -9.65
C PHE A 66 9.26 22.46 -8.52
N ASN A 67 9.52 22.93 -7.29
CA ASN A 67 8.64 22.72 -6.13
C ASN A 67 7.21 23.22 -6.39
N ARG A 68 7.07 24.42 -6.98
CA ARG A 68 5.77 25.00 -7.32
C ARG A 68 5.07 24.21 -8.42
N GLU A 69 5.80 23.71 -9.41
CA GLU A 69 5.22 22.87 -10.46
C GLU A 69 4.76 21.50 -9.91
N ILE A 70 5.52 20.86 -9.01
CA ILE A 70 5.09 19.61 -8.34
C ILE A 70 3.74 19.79 -7.64
N SER A 71 3.56 20.92 -6.95
CA SER A 71 2.32 21.20 -6.21
C SER A 71 1.08 21.13 -7.10
N GLY A 72 1.17 21.56 -8.37
CA GLY A 72 0.07 21.48 -9.33
C GLY A 72 -0.13 20.10 -9.98
N MET A 73 0.77 19.14 -9.72
CA MET A 73 0.80 17.83 -10.36
C MET A 73 0.49 16.67 -9.43
N LEU A 74 0.65 16.88 -8.13
CA LEU A 74 0.24 15.93 -7.13
C LEU A 74 -1.26 16.09 -6.93
N ASP A 75 -1.96 14.96 -6.87
CA ASP A 75 -3.32 14.96 -6.37
C ASP A 75 -3.31 15.07 -4.85
N PHE A 76 -4.41 15.56 -4.27
CA PHE A 76 -4.54 15.70 -2.83
C PHE A 76 -4.31 14.38 -2.07
N TRP A 77 -4.56 13.24 -2.72
CA TRP A 77 -4.45 11.91 -2.14
C TRP A 77 -3.16 11.18 -2.50
N ASP A 78 -2.27 11.80 -3.29
CA ASP A 78 -1.00 11.19 -3.66
C ASP A 78 -0.14 10.97 -2.41
N SER A 79 0.37 9.76 -2.27
CA SER A 79 1.45 9.49 -1.31
C SER A 79 2.79 9.88 -1.91
N VAL A 80 3.66 10.47 -1.10
CA VAL A 80 4.97 10.96 -1.57
C VAL A 80 6.07 10.46 -0.65
N THR A 81 7.09 9.84 -1.24
CA THR A 81 8.25 9.31 -0.53
C THR A 81 9.45 10.25 -0.73
N PRO A 82 9.98 10.88 0.33
CA PRO A 82 11.22 11.64 0.24
C PRO A 82 12.41 10.69 0.08
N ASP A 83 13.31 10.99 -0.86
CA ASP A 83 14.57 10.26 -0.94
C ASP A 83 15.55 10.61 0.20
N TRP A 84 15.50 11.84 0.71
CA TRP A 84 16.38 12.30 1.79
C TRP A 84 15.71 13.33 2.72
N ASP A 85 16.38 13.65 3.84
CA ASP A 85 15.84 14.51 4.89
C ASP A 85 15.41 15.91 4.42
N GLU A 86 16.09 16.48 3.43
CA GLU A 86 15.71 17.78 2.85
C GLU A 86 14.29 17.73 2.25
N TRP A 87 13.99 16.66 1.51
CA TRP A 87 12.65 16.45 0.94
C TRP A 87 11.63 16.10 2.00
N ARG A 88 12.03 15.38 3.05
CA ARG A 88 11.14 15.09 4.18
C ARG A 88 10.63 16.37 4.84
N VAL A 89 11.47 17.41 4.97
CA VAL A 89 11.07 18.72 5.47
C VAL A 89 10.24 19.51 4.44
N LYS A 90 10.58 19.40 3.14
CA LYS A 90 9.95 20.20 2.07
C LYS A 90 8.56 19.70 1.67
N ILE A 91 8.31 18.39 1.66
CA ILE A 91 7.05 17.78 1.17
C ILE A 91 5.79 18.42 1.79
N PRO A 92 5.66 18.55 3.14
CA PRO A 92 4.47 19.15 3.73
C PRO A 92 4.17 20.59 3.27
N ALA A 93 5.20 21.33 2.85
CA ALA A 93 5.06 22.71 2.38
C ALA A 93 4.66 22.83 0.90
N ILE A 94 4.90 21.78 0.09
CA ILE A 94 4.63 21.82 -1.36
C ILE A 94 3.45 20.92 -1.76
N HIS A 95 3.08 19.98 -0.91
CA HIS A 95 1.98 19.04 -1.19
C HIS A 95 0.63 19.77 -1.20
N PRO A 96 -0.30 19.46 -2.13
CA PRO A 96 -1.63 20.08 -2.16
C PRO A 96 -2.45 19.85 -0.89
N ASN A 97 -2.26 18.71 -0.23
CA ASN A 97 -2.76 18.46 1.11
C ASN A 97 -1.79 19.00 2.16
N GLN A 98 -2.13 20.13 2.78
CA GLN A 98 -1.37 20.74 3.89
C GLN A 98 -1.38 19.90 5.17
N PHE A 99 -2.25 18.89 5.24
CA PHE A 99 -2.38 17.94 6.35
C PHE A 99 -1.75 16.58 6.02
N ILE A 100 -0.97 16.46 4.93
CA ILE A 100 -0.29 15.21 4.63
C ILE A 100 0.60 14.82 5.81
N LYS A 101 0.50 13.56 6.24
CA LYS A 101 1.14 13.08 7.47
C LYS A 101 2.24 12.10 7.14
N GLU A 102 3.37 12.27 7.81
CA GLU A 102 4.48 11.34 7.73
C GLU A 102 4.14 10.00 8.38
N TYR A 103 4.59 8.91 7.77
CA TYR A 103 4.56 7.58 8.32
C TYR A 103 5.85 6.82 7.98
N THR A 104 6.07 5.70 8.68
CA THR A 104 7.28 4.89 8.50
C THR A 104 6.99 3.65 7.66
N ARG A 105 7.81 3.45 6.63
CA ARG A 105 7.91 2.23 5.82
C ARG A 105 9.13 1.41 6.24
N TYR A 106 9.00 0.08 6.18
CA TYR A 106 10.10 -0.85 6.41
C TYR A 106 10.49 -1.56 5.12
N LYS A 107 11.80 -1.72 4.95
CA LYS A 107 12.38 -2.52 3.88
C LYS A 107 12.99 -3.77 4.49
N TYR A 108 12.51 -4.92 4.04
CA TYR A 108 13.03 -6.23 4.38
C TYR A 108 13.72 -6.83 3.16
N THR A 109 14.78 -7.59 3.39
CA THR A 109 15.51 -8.27 2.32
C THR A 109 15.86 -9.71 2.68
N LEU A 110 15.95 -10.54 1.66
CA LEU A 110 16.25 -11.96 1.79
C LEU A 110 17.18 -12.43 0.67
N THR A 111 18.14 -13.29 1.02
CA THR A 111 18.98 -14.03 0.08
C THR A 111 18.72 -15.52 0.19
N SER A 112 19.09 -16.30 -0.82
CA SER A 112 18.90 -17.76 -0.82
C SER A 112 19.59 -18.45 0.36
N ARG A 113 20.68 -17.88 0.89
CA ARG A 113 21.39 -18.38 2.07
C ARG A 113 20.57 -18.30 3.36
N ASP A 114 19.77 -17.24 3.50
CA ASP A 114 18.98 -16.97 4.70
C ASP A 114 17.55 -17.53 4.60
N PHE A 115 17.16 -18.07 3.44
CA PHE A 115 15.79 -18.46 3.16
C PHE A 115 15.35 -19.67 3.98
N ILE A 116 14.27 -19.49 4.76
CA ILE A 116 13.64 -20.55 5.54
C ILE A 116 12.36 -20.97 4.81
N LYS A 117 12.48 -22.03 4.00
CA LYS A 117 11.35 -22.58 3.25
C LYS A 117 10.26 -23.07 4.19
N ALA A 118 9.03 -22.61 3.98
CA ALA A 118 7.87 -23.07 4.72
C ALA A 118 7.44 -24.47 4.25
N ASP A 119 6.84 -25.25 5.15
CA ASP A 119 6.05 -26.42 4.76
C ASP A 119 4.86 -25.96 3.92
N LEU A 120 4.73 -26.48 2.71
CA LEU A 120 3.68 -26.14 1.75
C LEU A 120 2.47 -27.08 1.82
N SER A 121 2.44 -28.02 2.77
CA SER A 121 1.29 -28.92 2.99
C SER A 121 0.02 -28.12 3.25
N LEU A 122 -1.08 -28.49 2.61
CA LEU A 122 -2.37 -27.82 2.72
C LEU A 122 -3.44 -28.76 3.26
N PRO A 123 -4.46 -28.24 3.96
CA PRO A 123 -5.63 -29.02 4.32
C PRO A 123 -6.35 -29.56 3.07
N GLU A 124 -7.15 -30.61 3.25
CA GLU A 124 -7.97 -31.16 2.18
C GLU A 124 -8.85 -30.09 1.52
N GLY A 125 -8.97 -30.15 0.19
CA GLY A 125 -9.73 -29.20 -0.63
C GLY A 125 -8.99 -27.92 -1.02
N TYR A 126 -7.80 -27.67 -0.46
CA TYR A 126 -6.95 -26.54 -0.83
C TYR A 126 -5.82 -26.99 -1.77
N VAL A 127 -5.53 -26.16 -2.77
CA VAL A 127 -4.48 -26.42 -3.76
C VAL A 127 -3.63 -25.17 -3.97
N LEU A 128 -2.32 -25.34 -3.98
CA LEU A 128 -1.34 -24.31 -4.33
C LEU A 128 -0.96 -24.45 -5.81
N GLU A 129 -1.06 -23.38 -6.57
CA GLU A 129 -0.77 -23.33 -8.01
C GLU A 129 0.06 -22.08 -8.32
N PHE A 130 1.02 -22.22 -9.25
CA PHE A 130 1.75 -21.07 -9.79
C PHE A 130 0.87 -20.31 -10.79
N VAL A 131 1.09 -19.00 -10.89
CA VAL A 131 0.33 -18.16 -11.81
C VAL A 131 0.67 -18.53 -13.24
N ASN A 132 -0.36 -18.96 -13.96
CA ASN A 132 -0.37 -19.13 -15.41
C ASN A 132 -1.63 -18.41 -15.91
N LEU A 133 -1.45 -17.22 -16.50
CA LEU A 133 -2.55 -16.32 -16.83
C LEU A 133 -3.53 -16.97 -17.80
N LYS A 134 -2.99 -17.66 -18.82
CA LYS A 134 -3.78 -18.38 -19.83
C LYS A 134 -4.65 -19.47 -19.21
N GLU A 135 -4.08 -20.30 -18.35
CA GLU A 135 -4.83 -21.37 -17.67
C GLU A 135 -5.87 -20.78 -16.71
N MET A 136 -5.49 -19.77 -15.92
CA MET A 136 -6.42 -19.13 -14.98
C MET A 136 -7.64 -18.53 -15.70
N ARG A 137 -7.46 -17.91 -16.88
CA ARG A 137 -8.56 -17.35 -17.68
C ARG A 137 -9.55 -18.42 -18.15
N GLN A 138 -9.08 -19.64 -18.42
CA GLN A 138 -9.94 -20.76 -18.78
C GLN A 138 -10.69 -21.32 -17.57
N LYS A 139 -10.06 -21.27 -16.39
CA LYS A 139 -10.66 -21.77 -15.14
C LYS A 139 -11.69 -20.82 -14.58
N ASN A 140 -11.59 -19.51 -14.80
CA ASN A 140 -12.55 -18.50 -14.34
C ASN A 140 -12.80 -18.53 -12.81
N TYR A 141 -11.74 -18.70 -12.02
CA TYR A 141 -11.85 -18.74 -10.56
C TYR A 141 -12.42 -17.44 -9.98
N ILE A 142 -13.18 -17.57 -8.88
CA ILE A 142 -13.57 -16.42 -8.04
C ILE A 142 -12.29 -15.79 -7.47
N ASN A 143 -12.22 -14.45 -7.49
CA ASN A 143 -11.07 -13.60 -7.14
C ASN A 143 -9.88 -13.64 -8.13
N ALA A 144 -10.01 -14.27 -9.31
CA ALA A 144 -8.93 -14.25 -10.31
C ALA A 144 -8.65 -12.83 -10.85
N ASP A 145 -9.68 -11.98 -10.93
CA ASP A 145 -9.59 -10.55 -11.25
C ASP A 145 -8.56 -9.82 -10.39
N ARG A 146 -8.53 -10.10 -9.08
CA ARG A 146 -7.57 -9.48 -8.16
C ARG A 146 -6.12 -9.86 -8.45
N VAL A 147 -5.89 -11.09 -8.89
CA VAL A 147 -4.55 -11.54 -9.30
C VAL A 147 -4.17 -10.86 -10.62
N TYR A 148 -5.10 -10.76 -11.57
CA TYR A 148 -4.87 -10.05 -12.83
C TYR A 148 -4.55 -8.57 -12.61
N ASP A 149 -5.22 -7.90 -11.67
CA ASP A 149 -4.96 -6.50 -11.35
C ASP A 149 -3.54 -6.28 -10.84
N TRP A 150 -2.99 -7.21 -10.05
CA TRP A 150 -1.60 -7.13 -9.58
C TRP A 150 -0.61 -7.36 -10.73
N VAL A 151 -0.89 -8.34 -11.58
CA VAL A 151 -0.06 -8.60 -12.76
C VAL A 151 -0.11 -7.43 -13.75
N LYS A 152 -1.23 -6.71 -13.83
CA LYS A 152 -1.39 -5.54 -14.71
C LYS A 152 -0.39 -4.42 -14.42
N ALA A 153 0.16 -4.33 -13.19
CA ALA A 153 1.21 -3.37 -12.86
C ALA A 153 2.50 -3.56 -13.70
N TRP A 154 2.70 -4.75 -14.27
CA TRP A 154 3.80 -5.04 -15.19
C TRP A 154 3.56 -4.54 -16.62
N GLU A 155 2.34 -4.08 -16.93
CA GLU A 155 1.85 -3.58 -18.23
C GLU A 155 1.97 -4.54 -19.43
N SER A 156 2.65 -5.68 -19.27
CA SER A 156 2.79 -6.74 -20.27
C SER A 156 2.75 -8.10 -19.59
N GLU A 157 1.85 -8.97 -20.06
CA GLU A 157 1.76 -10.35 -19.58
C GLU A 157 3.06 -11.11 -19.91
N GLU A 158 3.63 -10.87 -21.09
CA GLU A 158 4.90 -11.46 -21.51
C GLU A 158 6.04 -11.09 -20.56
N ARG A 159 6.13 -9.81 -20.18
CA ARG A 159 7.12 -9.34 -19.21
C ARG A 159 6.95 -10.01 -17.84
N PHE A 160 5.70 -10.16 -17.39
CA PHE A 160 5.42 -10.86 -16.14
C PHE A 160 5.77 -12.36 -16.24
N GLU A 161 5.46 -13.02 -17.35
CA GLU A 161 5.81 -14.45 -17.55
C GLU A 161 7.33 -14.66 -17.57
N GLU A 162 8.07 -13.77 -18.22
CA GLU A 162 9.53 -13.79 -18.31
C GLU A 162 10.19 -13.50 -16.95
N SER A 163 9.87 -12.37 -16.32
CA SER A 163 10.59 -11.85 -15.15
C SER A 163 9.81 -12.00 -13.84
N GLY A 164 8.49 -11.88 -13.88
CA GLY A 164 7.63 -11.97 -12.71
C GLY A 164 7.59 -13.37 -12.09
N CYS A 165 7.12 -13.41 -10.84
CA CYS A 165 6.86 -14.61 -10.06
C CYS A 165 5.47 -14.50 -9.43
N GLY A 166 4.79 -15.63 -9.26
CA GLY A 166 3.43 -15.60 -8.74
C GLY A 166 2.89 -16.97 -8.37
N CYS A 167 2.19 -17.04 -7.25
CA CYS A 167 1.57 -18.24 -6.74
C CYS A 167 0.29 -17.91 -5.99
N TYR A 168 -0.69 -18.80 -6.03
CA TYR A 168 -1.93 -18.68 -5.29
C TYR A 168 -2.36 -20.01 -4.66
N ILE A 169 -3.12 -19.91 -3.58
CA ILE A 169 -3.89 -21.01 -3.00
C ILE A 169 -5.35 -20.79 -3.37
N ARG A 170 -5.99 -21.85 -3.87
CA ARG A 170 -7.43 -21.91 -4.07
C ARG A 170 -8.07 -22.97 -3.19
N LYS A 171 -9.34 -22.75 -2.86
CA LYS A 171 -10.26 -23.77 -2.36
C LYS A 171 -11.35 -23.96 -3.40
N ASP A 172 -11.47 -25.18 -3.93
CA ASP A 172 -12.37 -25.48 -5.05
C ASP A 172 -12.18 -24.49 -6.21
N HIS A 173 -13.13 -23.57 -6.41
CA HIS A 173 -13.16 -22.59 -7.48
C HIS A 173 -12.89 -21.14 -7.03
N LYS A 174 -12.42 -20.93 -5.79
CA LYS A 174 -12.12 -19.59 -5.23
C LYS A 174 -10.64 -19.48 -4.90
N ILE A 175 -9.97 -18.44 -5.40
CA ILE A 175 -8.63 -18.05 -4.95
C ILE A 175 -8.75 -17.36 -3.59
N VAL A 176 -8.01 -17.87 -2.60
CA VAL A 176 -8.13 -17.45 -1.19
C VAL A 176 -6.87 -16.78 -0.64
N SER A 177 -5.72 -16.99 -1.27
CA SER A 177 -4.46 -16.32 -0.92
C SER A 177 -3.54 -16.31 -2.12
N TRP A 178 -2.76 -15.25 -2.31
CA TRP A 178 -1.80 -15.15 -3.40
C TRP A 178 -0.62 -14.28 -3.01
N SER A 179 0.52 -14.54 -3.63
CA SER A 179 1.69 -13.67 -3.62
C SER A 179 2.17 -13.53 -5.06
N ILE A 180 2.51 -12.30 -5.44
CA ILE A 180 2.94 -11.93 -6.80
C ILE A 180 4.12 -10.99 -6.62
N SER A 181 5.09 -11.04 -7.53
CA SER A 181 6.15 -10.05 -7.58
C SER A 181 5.60 -8.70 -8.03
N ASP A 182 5.92 -7.63 -7.31
CA ASP A 182 5.43 -6.28 -7.61
C ASP A 182 6.28 -5.62 -8.71
N CYS A 183 7.60 -5.81 -8.64
CA CYS A 183 8.56 -5.26 -9.61
C CYS A 183 9.92 -5.97 -9.52
N CYS A 184 10.78 -5.78 -10.52
CA CYS A 184 12.17 -6.22 -10.48
C CYS A 184 13.13 -5.15 -11.01
N ALA A 185 14.35 -5.14 -10.48
CA ALA A 185 15.43 -4.30 -10.96
C ALA A 185 16.77 -5.03 -10.86
N SER A 186 17.45 -5.22 -11.99
CA SER A 186 18.68 -6.01 -12.07
C SER A 186 18.49 -7.43 -11.50
N ASP A 187 19.28 -7.85 -10.51
CA ASP A 187 19.20 -9.17 -9.88
C ASP A 187 18.31 -9.23 -8.64
N ARG A 188 17.40 -8.25 -8.48
CA ARG A 188 16.50 -8.10 -7.34
C ARG A 188 15.04 -8.09 -7.76
N ILE A 189 14.17 -8.58 -6.88
CA ILE A 189 12.72 -8.63 -7.10
C ILE A 189 11.95 -8.33 -5.80
N ALA A 190 10.88 -7.55 -5.87
CA ALA A 190 10.00 -7.27 -4.74
C ALA A 190 8.74 -8.13 -4.83
N VAL A 191 8.20 -8.56 -3.69
CA VAL A 191 7.00 -9.40 -3.62
C VAL A 191 5.92 -8.82 -2.72
N GLY A 192 4.68 -8.87 -3.21
CA GLY A 192 3.48 -8.54 -2.50
C GLY A 192 2.70 -9.79 -2.08
N ILE A 193 1.77 -9.62 -1.13
CA ILE A 193 0.95 -10.72 -0.64
C ILE A 193 -0.44 -10.29 -0.22
N HIS A 194 -1.42 -11.15 -0.49
CA HIS A 194 -2.78 -10.97 0.00
C HIS A 194 -3.41 -12.30 0.44
N THR A 195 -4.32 -12.22 1.39
CA THR A 195 -5.20 -13.33 1.79
C THR A 195 -6.60 -12.79 1.98
N ASP A 196 -7.56 -13.43 1.32
CA ASP A 196 -8.98 -13.13 1.46
C ASP A 196 -9.34 -13.12 2.96
N PRO A 197 -10.05 -12.08 3.45
CA PRO A 197 -10.34 -11.92 4.87
C PRO A 197 -10.92 -13.17 5.55
N GLU A 198 -11.76 -13.93 4.84
CA GLU A 198 -12.40 -15.14 5.35
C GLU A 198 -11.41 -16.31 5.59
N TYR A 199 -10.21 -16.23 5.00
CA TYR A 199 -9.18 -17.28 5.01
C TYR A 199 -7.89 -16.85 5.72
N ARG A 200 -7.91 -15.72 6.43
CA ARG A 200 -6.79 -15.25 7.26
C ARG A 200 -6.57 -16.16 8.46
N LYS A 201 -5.38 -16.06 9.08
CA LYS A 201 -4.96 -16.85 10.25
C LYS A 201 -4.87 -18.36 10.03
N MET A 202 -4.93 -18.82 8.77
CA MET A 202 -4.73 -20.24 8.39
C MET A 202 -3.28 -20.55 7.94
N GLY A 203 -2.37 -19.57 8.00
CA GLY A 203 -0.98 -19.72 7.56
C GLY A 203 -0.77 -19.71 6.04
N PHE A 204 -1.83 -19.54 5.24
CA PHE A 204 -1.75 -19.52 3.76
C PHE A 204 -0.84 -18.44 3.22
N ALA A 205 -0.86 -17.24 3.81
CA ALA A 205 -0.01 -16.15 3.38
C ALA A 205 1.49 -16.57 3.39
N LYS A 206 1.95 -17.15 4.51
CA LYS A 206 3.34 -17.64 4.62
C LYS A 206 3.69 -18.69 3.56
N LYS A 207 2.73 -19.55 3.18
CA LYS A 207 2.93 -20.61 2.17
C LYS A 207 3.07 -20.04 0.77
N VAL A 208 2.17 -19.13 0.34
CA VAL A 208 2.29 -18.50 -0.99
C VAL A 208 3.54 -17.63 -1.09
N ALA A 209 3.87 -16.84 -0.07
CA ALA A 209 5.10 -16.06 -0.03
C ALA A 209 6.35 -16.96 -0.12
N SER A 210 6.40 -18.04 0.67
CA SER A 210 7.51 -18.98 0.60
C SER A 210 7.64 -19.66 -0.77
N ALA A 211 6.52 -19.96 -1.45
CA ALA A 211 6.56 -20.55 -2.78
C ALA A 211 7.07 -19.56 -3.83
N VAL A 212 6.63 -18.30 -3.77
CA VAL A 212 7.10 -17.24 -4.68
C VAL A 212 8.57 -16.92 -4.44
N VAL A 213 9.02 -16.82 -3.19
CA VAL A 213 10.44 -16.59 -2.87
C VAL A 213 11.32 -17.70 -3.44
N GLN A 214 10.90 -18.97 -3.33
CA GLN A 214 11.62 -20.07 -3.98
C GLN A 214 11.64 -19.89 -5.50
N GLN A 215 10.51 -19.54 -6.13
CA GLN A 215 10.43 -19.29 -7.56
C GLN A 215 11.37 -18.15 -8.00
N CYS A 216 11.49 -17.08 -7.21
CA CYS A 216 12.43 -15.98 -7.47
C CYS A 216 13.88 -16.48 -7.51
N PHE A 217 14.29 -17.28 -6.53
CA PHE A 217 15.65 -17.85 -6.51
C PHE A 217 15.89 -18.84 -7.64
N ASP A 218 14.89 -19.67 -7.97
CA ASP A 218 14.97 -20.61 -9.09
C ASP A 218 15.07 -19.89 -10.44
N LYS A 219 14.47 -18.69 -10.56
CA LYS A 219 14.64 -17.78 -11.71
C LYS A 219 15.98 -17.03 -11.75
N GLY A 220 16.81 -17.14 -10.70
CA GLY A 220 18.14 -16.55 -10.66
C GLY A 220 18.24 -15.17 -10.01
N TYR A 221 17.17 -14.67 -9.37
CA TYR A 221 17.28 -13.47 -8.54
C TYR A 221 18.16 -13.74 -7.32
N ASN A 222 19.07 -12.83 -6.98
CA ASN A 222 19.98 -12.99 -5.84
C ASN A 222 19.37 -12.48 -4.54
N LYS A 223 18.43 -11.54 -4.64
CA LYS A 223 17.84 -10.84 -3.49
C LYS A 223 16.35 -10.59 -3.71
N VAL A 224 15.54 -11.00 -2.74
CA VAL A 224 14.11 -10.67 -2.70
C VAL A 224 13.92 -9.53 -1.70
N GLU A 225 13.15 -8.52 -2.09
CA GLU A 225 12.78 -7.38 -1.25
C GLU A 225 11.30 -7.48 -0.85
N TRP A 226 10.98 -6.99 0.35
CA TRP A 226 9.63 -6.96 0.90
C TRP A 226 9.44 -5.61 1.59
N LEU A 227 8.51 -4.82 1.09
CA LEU A 227 8.26 -3.47 1.57
C LEU A 227 6.88 -3.44 2.23
N CYS A 228 6.78 -2.82 3.40
CA CYS A 228 5.50 -2.71 4.08
C CYS A 228 5.44 -1.47 4.98
N VAL A 229 4.24 -1.06 5.35
CA VAL A 229 4.04 -0.07 6.41
C VAL A 229 4.49 -0.63 7.76
N SER A 230 5.11 0.20 8.59
CA SER A 230 5.66 -0.23 9.90
C SER A 230 4.60 -0.73 10.89
N THR A 231 3.34 -0.31 10.71
CA THR A 231 2.17 -0.72 11.48
C THR A 231 1.68 -2.13 11.13
N ASN A 232 2.05 -2.68 9.97
CA ASN A 232 1.58 -4.00 9.54
C ASN A 232 2.38 -5.14 10.24
N ALA A 233 1.95 -5.47 11.46
CA ALA A 233 2.54 -6.56 12.24
C ALA A 233 2.44 -7.93 11.55
N GLY A 234 1.36 -8.19 10.81
CA GLY A 234 1.15 -9.46 10.12
C GLY A 234 2.14 -9.68 8.98
N SER A 235 2.36 -8.65 8.16
CA SER A 235 3.31 -8.67 7.04
C SER A 235 4.75 -8.88 7.54
N LYS A 236 5.17 -8.14 8.57
CA LYS A 236 6.48 -8.29 9.22
C LYS A 236 6.71 -9.71 9.76
N ALA A 237 5.72 -10.27 10.47
CA ALA A 237 5.81 -11.61 11.02
C ALA A 237 5.92 -12.71 9.94
N ILE A 238 5.25 -12.51 8.79
CA ILE A 238 5.37 -13.43 7.65
C ILE A 238 6.76 -13.34 7.04
N ALA A 239 7.25 -12.13 6.76
CA ALA A 239 8.57 -11.90 6.17
C ALA A 239 9.69 -12.49 7.05
N GLU A 240 9.71 -12.15 8.34
CA GLU A 240 10.68 -12.68 9.32
C GLU A 240 10.57 -14.20 9.44
N GLY A 241 9.33 -14.73 9.40
CA GLY A 241 9.05 -16.16 9.50
C GLY A 241 9.59 -17.02 8.34
N ILE A 242 9.93 -16.41 7.20
CA ILE A 242 10.59 -17.08 6.06
C ILE A 242 12.04 -16.62 5.85
N GLY A 243 12.60 -15.91 6.83
CA GLY A 243 14.03 -15.56 6.90
C GLY A 243 14.38 -14.15 6.45
N PHE A 244 13.41 -13.31 6.05
CA PHE A 244 13.72 -11.92 5.73
C PHE A 244 14.26 -11.20 6.97
N LYS A 245 15.17 -10.25 6.74
CA LYS A 245 15.70 -9.36 7.78
C LYS A 245 15.36 -7.93 7.41
N GLN A 246 14.99 -7.14 8.42
CA GLN A 246 14.78 -5.71 8.22
C GLN A 246 16.12 -5.06 7.86
N GLU A 247 16.22 -4.52 6.65
CA GLU A 247 17.40 -3.83 6.13
C GLU A 247 17.35 -2.35 6.48
N ASN A 248 16.17 -1.72 6.35
CA ASN A 248 16.03 -0.29 6.60
C ASN A 248 14.62 0.10 7.09
N LYS A 249 14.50 1.33 7.59
CA LYS A 249 13.24 2.05 7.80
C LYS A 249 13.38 3.48 7.31
N TYR A 250 12.32 4.02 6.71
CA TYR A 250 12.35 5.34 6.09
C TYR A 250 10.97 6.00 6.11
N ALA A 251 10.95 7.31 5.91
CA ALA A 251 9.74 8.10 5.90
C ALA A 251 9.03 8.02 4.54
N SER A 252 7.71 8.13 4.57
CA SER A 252 6.85 8.46 3.43
C SER A 252 5.68 9.29 3.96
N PHE A 253 4.91 9.92 3.08
CA PHE A 253 3.80 10.78 3.44
C PHE A 253 2.50 10.28 2.83
N SER A 254 1.42 10.34 3.59
CA SER A 254 0.07 9.97 3.12
C SER A 254 -0.99 10.95 3.65
N SER A 255 -2.02 11.15 2.84
CA SER A 255 -3.21 11.94 3.20
C SER A 255 -4.22 11.14 4.02
N TYR A 256 -4.04 9.84 4.14
CA TYR A 256 -4.93 8.91 4.83
C TYR A 256 -4.14 7.89 5.67
N PRO A 257 -4.80 7.17 6.59
CA PRO A 257 -4.15 6.18 7.44
C PRO A 257 -3.35 5.16 6.61
N PRO A 258 -2.01 5.06 6.80
CA PRO A 258 -1.13 4.22 6.00
C PRO A 258 -1.20 2.77 6.50
N ILE A 259 -2.29 2.10 6.14
CA ILE A 259 -2.59 0.74 6.53
C ILE A 259 -2.70 -0.17 5.32
N GLU A 260 -2.35 -1.43 5.50
CA GLU A 260 -2.57 -2.50 4.53
C GLU A 260 -3.69 -3.44 5.02
N ASN A 261 -3.94 -3.46 6.33
CA ASN A 261 -5.07 -4.13 6.97
C ASN A 261 -5.72 -3.20 8.00
N LEU A 262 -7.04 -3.32 8.18
CA LEU A 262 -7.76 -2.50 9.15
C LEU A 262 -7.24 -2.67 10.60
N THR A 263 -6.62 -3.82 10.89
CA THR A 263 -6.04 -4.15 12.19
C THR A 263 -4.60 -3.64 12.37
N ASP A 264 -4.04 -2.92 11.40
CA ASP A 264 -2.70 -2.34 11.51
C ASP A 264 -2.68 -1.17 12.51
N LEU A 265 -3.84 -0.55 12.75
CA LEU A 265 -4.04 0.44 13.80
C LEU A 265 -4.95 -0.14 14.88
N ASP A 266 -4.61 0.14 16.12
CA ASP A 266 -5.48 -0.04 17.28
C ASP A 266 -6.45 1.13 17.44
N GLU A 267 -7.24 1.12 18.51
CA GLU A 267 -8.26 2.14 18.75
C GLU A 267 -7.64 3.54 18.89
N ASP A 268 -6.50 3.65 19.57
CA ASP A 268 -5.77 4.92 19.75
C ASP A 268 -5.24 5.45 18.42
N GLY A 269 -4.64 4.57 17.59
CA GLY A 269 -4.18 4.93 16.25
C GLY A 269 -5.31 5.40 15.34
N TRP A 270 -6.46 4.72 15.37
CA TRP A 270 -7.66 5.16 14.65
C TRP A 270 -8.20 6.49 15.19
N TYR A 271 -8.18 6.70 16.51
CA TYR A 271 -8.65 7.94 17.13
C TYR A 271 -7.76 9.13 16.74
N GLU A 272 -6.44 8.94 16.72
CA GLU A 272 -5.47 9.95 16.32
C GLU A 272 -5.70 10.38 14.87
N TRP A 273 -5.88 9.42 13.96
CA TRP A 273 -6.21 9.70 12.57
C TRP A 273 -7.58 10.36 12.40
N GLY A 274 -8.59 9.92 13.16
CA GLY A 274 -9.90 10.55 13.15
C GLY A 274 -9.83 12.01 13.57
N THR A 275 -9.09 12.32 14.63
CA THR A 275 -8.87 13.70 15.10
C THR A 275 -8.12 14.54 14.06
N HIS A 276 -7.10 13.98 13.42
CA HIS A 276 -6.32 14.64 12.38
C HIS A 276 -7.18 14.99 11.16
N LEU A 277 -7.97 14.04 10.67
CA LEU A 277 -8.86 14.23 9.52
C LEU A 277 -10.07 15.12 9.85
N GLU A 278 -10.58 15.06 11.08
CA GLU A 278 -11.62 15.97 11.57
C GLU A 278 -11.13 17.42 11.47
N LYS A 279 -9.90 17.68 11.92
CA LYS A 279 -9.27 19.00 11.79
C LYS A 279 -9.12 19.40 10.31
N ALA A 280 -8.54 18.53 9.48
CA ALA A 280 -8.36 18.79 8.06
C ALA A 280 -9.69 19.14 7.36
N SER A 281 -10.78 18.44 7.67
CA SER A 281 -12.11 18.67 7.09
C SER A 281 -12.72 20.05 7.40
N LYS A 282 -12.26 20.73 8.46
CA LYS A 282 -12.73 22.07 8.85
C LYS A 282 -11.99 23.18 8.09
N GLU A 283 -10.75 22.91 7.69
CA GLU A 283 -9.88 23.82 6.95
C GLU A 283 -10.05 23.62 5.42
N GLU A 284 -10.12 22.37 4.94
CA GLU A 284 -10.36 21.97 3.55
C GLU A 284 -11.85 21.81 3.23
N ARG A 285 -12.64 22.88 3.38
CA ARG A 285 -14.12 22.81 3.38
C ARG A 285 -14.75 22.28 2.09
N GLU A 286 -14.06 22.37 0.96
CA GLU A 286 -14.55 21.87 -0.32
C GLU A 286 -14.39 20.35 -0.46
N ARG A 287 -13.53 19.73 0.36
CA ARG A 287 -13.22 18.29 0.34
C ARG A 287 -14.09 17.54 1.33
N ARG A 288 -15.30 17.22 0.90
CA ARG A 288 -16.31 16.53 1.71
C ARG A 288 -15.92 15.09 2.07
N GLU A 289 -14.92 14.51 1.42
CA GLU A 289 -14.39 13.18 1.69
C GLU A 289 -13.72 13.12 3.07
N LEU A 290 -13.06 14.20 3.51
CA LEU A 290 -12.31 14.23 4.77
C LEU A 290 -13.19 14.04 6.01
N ILE A 291 -14.42 14.57 6.01
CA ILE A 291 -15.35 14.37 7.13
C ILE A 291 -15.89 12.93 7.17
N TRP A 292 -15.99 12.28 6.00
CA TRP A 292 -16.31 10.85 5.94
C TRP A 292 -15.14 10.00 6.44
N ASP A 293 -13.92 10.31 6.04
CA ASP A 293 -12.74 9.59 6.50
C ASP A 293 -12.54 9.73 8.00
N SER A 294 -12.78 10.93 8.57
CA SER A 294 -12.74 11.14 10.02
C SER A 294 -13.85 10.36 10.75
N LEU A 295 -15.08 10.36 10.22
CA LEU A 295 -16.18 9.56 10.75
C LEU A 295 -15.80 8.08 10.84
N TYR A 296 -15.30 7.49 9.76
CA TYR A 296 -14.91 6.07 9.76
C TYR A 296 -13.73 5.79 10.68
N CYS A 297 -12.79 6.72 10.82
CA CYS A 297 -11.72 6.58 11.81
C CYS A 297 -12.29 6.54 13.24
N PHE A 298 -13.24 7.41 13.61
CA PHE A 298 -13.86 7.36 14.94
C PHE A 298 -14.72 6.12 15.16
N VAL A 299 -15.38 5.59 14.12
CA VAL A 299 -16.06 4.29 14.19
C VAL A 299 -15.04 3.19 14.50
N LYS A 300 -13.92 3.14 13.75
CA LYS A 300 -12.86 2.14 13.94
C LYS A 300 -12.11 2.28 15.27
N ALA A 301 -12.10 3.49 15.82
CA ALA A 301 -11.59 3.81 17.16
C ALA A 301 -12.56 3.46 18.30
N ASN A 302 -13.74 2.89 18.00
CA ASN A 302 -14.80 2.63 18.97
C ASN A 302 -15.29 3.90 19.70
N ALA A 303 -15.15 5.08 19.09
CA ALA A 303 -15.46 6.38 19.69
C ALA A 303 -16.88 6.85 19.34
N VAL A 304 -17.90 6.27 19.98
CA VAL A 304 -19.32 6.53 19.66
C VAL A 304 -19.74 7.99 19.78
N GLU A 305 -19.27 8.69 20.82
CA GLU A 305 -19.62 10.09 21.07
C GLU A 305 -19.07 11.00 19.95
N LYS A 306 -17.81 10.75 19.57
CA LYS A 306 -17.18 11.43 18.42
C LYS A 306 -17.88 11.09 17.11
N THR A 307 -18.24 9.83 16.90
CA THR A 307 -19.02 9.37 15.74
C THR A 307 -20.33 10.16 15.63
N MET A 308 -21.09 10.27 16.72
CA MET A 308 -22.35 11.04 16.76
C MET A 308 -22.11 12.54 16.51
N ALA A 309 -21.06 13.12 17.11
CA ALA A 309 -20.71 14.52 16.90
C ALA A 309 -20.40 14.83 15.43
N VAL A 310 -19.61 13.98 14.76
CA VAL A 310 -19.29 14.14 13.33
C VAL A 310 -20.55 14.00 12.46
N ILE A 311 -21.45 13.06 12.77
CA ILE A 311 -22.71 12.92 12.02
C ILE A 311 -23.61 14.15 12.18
N ASN A 312 -23.67 14.73 13.37
CA ASN A 312 -24.40 15.98 13.58
C ASN A 312 -23.78 17.12 12.75
N GLU A 313 -22.45 17.25 12.75
CA GLU A 313 -21.74 18.23 11.92
C GLU A 313 -22.00 18.02 10.41
N MET A 314 -21.99 16.77 9.95
CA MET A 314 -22.34 16.41 8.57
C MET A 314 -23.78 16.85 8.24
N THR A 315 -24.72 16.63 9.16
CA THR A 315 -26.13 17.01 8.99
C THR A 315 -26.28 18.53 8.88
N GLU A 316 -25.62 19.30 9.76
CA GLU A 316 -25.59 20.77 9.71
C GLU A 316 -24.99 21.30 8.40
N LYS A 317 -24.02 20.59 7.83
CA LYS A 317 -23.42 20.89 6.52
C LYS A 317 -24.23 20.37 5.32
N GLY A 318 -25.38 19.74 5.54
CA GLY A 318 -26.21 19.15 4.48
C GLY A 318 -25.55 17.97 3.76
N ILE A 319 -24.65 17.25 4.45
CA ILE A 319 -24.02 16.03 3.97
C ILE A 319 -24.86 14.84 4.45
N ASP A 320 -25.53 14.17 3.52
CA ASP A 320 -26.40 13.03 3.83
C ASP A 320 -25.57 11.81 4.28
N CYS A 321 -25.72 11.43 5.54
CA CYS A 321 -25.12 10.23 6.11
C CYS A 321 -26.16 9.11 6.15
N ASN A 322 -26.19 8.26 5.11
CA ASN A 322 -27.14 7.15 5.02
C ASN A 322 -27.01 6.20 6.23
N PRO A 323 -28.04 6.13 7.10
CA PRO A 323 -27.97 5.35 8.33
C PRO A 323 -27.82 3.84 8.12
N GLN A 324 -28.47 3.29 7.08
CA GLN A 324 -28.38 1.85 6.77
C GLN A 324 -26.97 1.47 6.29
N ARG A 325 -26.36 2.31 5.45
CA ARG A 325 -24.98 2.11 4.98
C ARG A 325 -24.01 2.10 6.16
N LEU A 326 -24.05 3.13 7.00
CA LEU A 326 -23.16 3.24 8.16
C LEU A 326 -23.32 2.05 9.11
N THR A 327 -24.55 1.59 9.32
CA THR A 327 -24.86 0.41 10.13
C THR A 327 -24.26 -0.86 9.52
N GLY A 328 -24.39 -1.04 8.21
CA GLY A 328 -23.77 -2.17 7.48
C GLY A 328 -22.23 -2.17 7.61
N ASP A 329 -21.60 -1.00 7.50
CA ASP A 329 -20.15 -0.85 7.64
C ASP A 329 -19.69 -1.16 9.08
N ILE A 330 -20.44 -0.73 10.09
CA ILE A 330 -20.16 -1.09 11.49
C ILE A 330 -20.23 -2.61 11.71
N PHE A 331 -21.25 -3.28 11.16
CA PHE A 331 -21.34 -4.75 11.23
C PHE A 331 -20.17 -5.44 10.52
N LEU A 332 -19.70 -4.89 9.40
CA LEU A 332 -18.50 -5.38 8.72
C LEU A 332 -17.27 -5.25 9.63
N PHE A 333 -17.03 -4.08 10.22
CA PHE A 333 -15.89 -3.87 11.12
C PHE A 333 -15.92 -4.78 12.36
N GLN A 334 -17.13 -5.04 12.91
CA GLN A 334 -17.33 -6.03 13.97
C GLN A 334 -16.86 -7.43 13.55
N ARG A 335 -17.23 -7.86 12.34
CA ARG A 335 -16.86 -9.18 11.80
C ARG A 335 -15.35 -9.30 11.57
N GLU A 336 -14.70 -8.21 11.13
CA GLU A 336 -13.25 -8.16 10.92
C GLU A 336 -12.44 -8.09 12.24
N GLY A 337 -13.14 -8.06 13.40
CA GLY A 337 -12.50 -8.07 14.71
C GLY A 337 -11.94 -6.71 15.16
N LEU A 338 -12.42 -5.62 14.57
CA LEU A 338 -12.08 -4.26 14.99
C LEU A 338 -12.93 -3.82 16.20
N CYS A 339 -12.47 -2.76 16.87
CA CYS A 339 -13.26 -1.91 17.79
C CYS A 339 -13.70 -2.56 19.12
N SER A 340 -12.82 -3.36 19.78
CA SER A 340 -13.01 -3.99 21.11
C SER A 340 -14.42 -4.54 21.44
N ALA A 341 -15.19 -4.85 20.38
CA ALA A 341 -16.57 -5.29 20.29
C ALA A 341 -17.71 -4.27 20.49
N PHE A 342 -17.51 -2.95 20.33
CA PHE A 342 -18.60 -1.96 20.33
C PHE A 342 -19.60 -2.15 21.50
N LYS A 343 -19.10 -2.55 22.67
CA LYS A 343 -19.91 -3.17 23.72
C LYS A 343 -20.71 -2.19 24.57
N THR A 344 -20.55 -0.88 24.34
CA THR A 344 -21.25 0.13 25.12
C THR A 344 -22.73 0.14 24.74
N SER A 345 -23.61 0.40 25.71
CA SER A 345 -25.03 0.59 25.45
C SER A 345 -25.27 1.71 24.43
N LEU A 346 -24.38 2.71 24.39
CA LEU A 346 -24.40 3.80 23.41
C LEU A 346 -24.32 3.31 21.96
N TRP A 347 -23.48 2.31 21.66
CA TRP A 347 -23.44 1.73 20.30
C TRP A 347 -24.71 0.96 19.97
N GLN A 348 -25.28 0.24 20.94
CA GLN A 348 -26.56 -0.46 20.75
C GLN A 348 -27.71 0.52 20.49
N GLU A 349 -27.77 1.63 21.23
CA GLU A 349 -28.74 2.70 20.99
C GLU A 349 -28.51 3.39 19.65
N PHE A 350 -27.24 3.65 19.29
CA PHE A 350 -26.87 4.29 18.03
C PHE A 350 -27.29 3.45 16.82
N ILE A 351 -27.01 2.15 16.85
CA ILE A 351 -27.39 1.20 15.80
C ILE A 351 -28.90 0.97 15.81
N GLY A 352 -29.50 0.73 16.98
CA GLY A 352 -30.94 0.41 17.12
C GLY A 352 -31.88 1.53 16.68
N LYS A 353 -31.43 2.80 16.70
CA LYS A 353 -32.17 3.94 16.14
C LYS A 353 -32.13 4.03 14.61
N ARG A 354 -31.33 3.18 13.94
CA ARG A 354 -31.00 3.25 12.51
C ARG A 354 -31.32 1.96 11.73
N VAL A 355 -31.85 0.93 12.40
CA VAL A 355 -32.36 -0.32 11.80
C VAL A 355 -33.81 -0.15 11.36
#